data_AF-A0AAU1UHF4-F1
#
_entry.id   AF-A0AAU1UHF4-F1
#
_cell.length_a   1.000
_cell.length_b   1.000
_cell.length_c   1.000
_cell.angle_alpha   90.00
_cell.angle_beta   90.00
_cell.angle_gamma   90.00
#
_symmetry.space_group_name_H-M   'P 1'
#
loop_
_entity.id
_entity.type
_entity.pdbx_description
1 polymer ?
#
loop_
_entity_poly.entity_id
_entity_poly.type
_entity_poly.pdbx_seq_one_letter_code
_entity_poly.pdbx_strand_id
1 'polypeptide(L)'
;MDSPKNRTSQLEALIQHAFAAPPHTETFATLIRVTAPVPDELDEDVRRALLAALQATADRFGHIVAPDGSTLWAEVDRAPVTRKGHS
;
A
#
# COMPACT_ATOMS: atom_id res chain seq x y z
N MET A 1 -2.54 -15.03 10.75
CA MET A 1 -2.48 -14.22 9.52
C MET A 1 -3.02 -12.85 9.85
N ASP A 2 -2.25 -11.79 9.62
CA ASP A 2 -2.74 -10.42 9.79
C ASP A 2 -3.89 -10.16 8.81
N SER A 3 -4.99 -9.62 9.35
CA SER A 3 -6.15 -9.31 8.52
C SER A 3 -5.77 -8.30 7.43
N PRO A 4 -6.44 -8.30 6.25
CA PRO A 4 -6.22 -7.27 5.23
C PRO A 4 -6.27 -5.85 5.80
N LYS A 5 -7.20 -5.61 6.75
CA LYS A 5 -7.32 -4.33 7.45
C LYS A 5 -6.06 -3.97 8.24
N ASN A 6 -5.50 -4.91 9.01
CA ASN A 6 -4.27 -4.65 9.77
C ASN A 6 -3.09 -4.34 8.84
N ARG A 7 -2.95 -5.10 7.75
CA ARG A 7 -1.90 -4.89 6.75
C ARG A 7 -2.05 -3.52 6.08
N THR A 8 -3.26 -3.13 5.69
CA THR A 8 -3.55 -1.78 5.17
C THR A 8 -3.16 -0.70 6.18
N SER A 9 -3.57 -0.80 7.44
CA SER A 9 -3.23 0.21 8.45
C SER A 9 -1.72 0.32 8.73
N GLN A 10 -0.99 -0.80 8.62
CA GLN A 10 0.47 -0.78 8.69
C GLN A 10 1.08 -0.02 7.50
N LEU A 11 0.62 -0.30 6.28
CA LEU A 11 1.06 0.41 5.08
C LEU A 11 0.75 1.92 5.16
N GLU A 12 -0.45 2.29 5.62
CA GLU A 12 -0.84 3.68 5.81
C GLU A 12 0.12 4.42 6.75
N ALA A 13 0.41 3.83 7.92
CA ALA A 13 1.32 4.41 8.91
C ALA A 13 2.76 4.54 8.37
N LEU A 14 3.26 3.51 7.67
CA LEU A 14 4.59 3.51 7.09
C LEU A 14 4.75 4.57 6.01
N ILE A 15 3.79 4.66 5.09
CA ILE A 15 3.84 5.63 3.98
C ILE A 15 3.69 7.05 4.54
N GLN A 16 2.77 7.27 5.48
CA GLN A 16 2.61 8.56 6.16
C GLN A 16 3.89 9.01 6.86
N HIS A 17 4.60 8.09 7.52
CA HIS A 17 5.86 8.39 8.17
C HIS A 17 6.96 8.70 7.15
N ALA A 18 7.09 7.87 6.11
CA ALA A 18 8.14 8.00 5.10
C ALA A 18 8.00 9.27 4.25
N PHE A 19 6.77 9.65 3.88
CA PHE A 19 6.52 10.77 2.97
C PHE A 19 6.08 12.05 3.67
N ALA A 20 5.92 12.01 5.01
CA ALA A 20 5.37 13.10 5.81
C ALA A 20 4.01 13.63 5.29
N ALA A 21 3.27 12.81 4.54
CA ALA A 21 1.99 13.16 3.93
C ALA A 21 1.02 11.96 3.98
N PRO A 22 -0.29 12.19 4.14
CA PRO A 22 -1.26 11.11 4.24
C PRO A 22 -1.40 10.37 2.92
N PRO A 23 -1.31 9.03 2.93
CA PRO A 23 -1.70 8.24 1.78
C PRO A 23 -3.21 8.29 1.58
N HIS A 24 -3.62 7.98 0.36
CA HIS A 24 -5.00 7.74 0.00
C HIS A 24 -5.29 6.24 -0.02
N THR A 25 -6.45 5.83 0.50
CA THR A 25 -6.84 4.42 0.57
C THR A 25 -8.13 4.20 -0.20
N GLU A 26 -8.07 3.30 -1.18
CA GLU A 26 -9.21 2.89 -2.00
C GLU A 26 -9.55 1.42 -1.71
N THR A 27 -10.82 1.16 -1.40
CA THR A 27 -11.30 -0.19 -1.13
C THR A 27 -12.05 -0.73 -2.34
N PHE A 28 -11.57 -1.85 -2.87
CA PHE A 28 -12.21 -2.59 -3.95
C PHE A 28 -12.85 -3.89 -3.41
N ALA A 29 -13.59 -4.59 -4.28
CA ALA A 29 -14.26 -5.84 -3.91
C ALA A 29 -13.26 -6.93 -3.48
N THR A 30 -12.11 -7.01 -4.15
CA THR A 30 -11.12 -8.09 -3.96
C THR A 30 -9.81 -7.63 -3.34
N LEU A 31 -9.57 -6.31 -3.23
CA LEU A 31 -8.32 -5.77 -2.71
C LEU A 31 -8.55 -4.41 -2.03
N ILE A 32 -7.56 -3.96 -1.28
CA ILE A 32 -7.44 -2.59 -0.78
C ILE A 32 -6.15 -2.03 -1.36
N ARG A 33 -6.20 -0.84 -1.96
CA ARG A 33 -5.04 -0.15 -2.52
C ARG A 33 -4.75 1.10 -1.69
N VAL A 34 -3.49 1.28 -1.32
CA VAL A 34 -2.95 2.48 -0.67
C VAL A 34 -2.05 3.18 -1.68
N THR A 35 -2.29 4.46 -1.94
CA THR A 35 -1.53 5.29 -2.87
C THR A 35 -0.98 6.52 -2.17
N ALA A 36 0.17 7.02 -2.61
CA ALA A 36 0.69 8.30 -2.15
C ALA A 36 1.62 8.94 -3.19
N PRO A 37 1.61 10.28 -3.32
CA PRO A 37 2.62 10.97 -4.11
C PRO A 37 4.00 10.73 -3.49
N VAL A 38 4.96 10.36 -4.31
CA VAL A 38 6.35 10.20 -3.91
C VAL A 38 6.97 11.60 -3.83
N PRO A 39 7.60 11.96 -2.69
CA PRO A 39 8.29 13.24 -2.59
C PRO A 39 9.49 13.29 -3.54
N ASP A 40 9.85 14.49 -3.99
CA ASP A 40 10.99 14.72 -4.89
C ASP A 40 12.32 14.25 -4.28
N GLU A 41 12.42 14.35 -2.95
CA GLU A 41 13.56 13.90 -2.16
C GLU A 41 13.10 12.88 -1.12
N LEU A 42 13.78 11.74 -1.08
CA LEU A 42 13.57 10.70 -0.08
C LEU A 42 14.92 10.20 0.40
N ASP A 43 15.13 10.26 1.72
CA ASP A 43 16.34 9.73 2.35
C ASP A 43 16.53 8.25 2.03
N GLU A 44 17.78 7.83 1.85
CA GLU A 44 18.08 6.47 1.39
C GLU A 44 17.71 5.40 2.42
N ASP A 45 17.89 5.68 3.71
CA ASP A 45 17.50 4.76 4.78
C ASP A 45 15.97 4.65 4.87
N VAL A 46 15.27 5.77 4.70
CA VAL A 46 13.81 5.79 4.62
C VAL A 46 13.32 4.99 3.40
N ARG A 47 13.96 5.17 2.24
CA ARG A 47 13.64 4.42 1.01
C ARG A 47 13.83 2.92 1.21
N ARG A 48 14.94 2.49 1.81
CA ARG A 48 15.23 1.08 2.10
C ARG A 48 14.21 0.48 3.08
N ALA A 49 13.91 1.19 4.16
CA ALA A 49 12.93 0.76 5.15
C ALA A 49 11.53 0.62 4.53
N LEU A 50 11.11 1.59 3.71
CA LEU A 50 9.85 1.54 2.98
C LEU A 50 9.78 0.33 2.04
N LEU A 51 10.82 0.07 1.24
CA LEU A 51 10.87 -1.08 0.33
C LEU A 51 10.78 -2.42 1.08
N ALA A 52 11.51 -2.57 2.18
CA ALA A 52 11.46 -3.78 3.01
C ALA A 52 10.05 -4.00 3.59
N ALA A 53 9.41 -2.93 4.04
CA ALA A 53 8.06 -3.01 4.61
C ALA A 53 6.99 -3.29 3.55
N LEU A 54 7.09 -2.67 2.37
CA LEU A 54 6.24 -2.97 1.20
C LEU A 54 6.35 -4.46 0.83
N GLN A 55 7.57 -4.98 0.74
CA GLN A 55 7.81 -6.39 0.42
C GLN A 55 7.26 -7.36 1.47
N ALA A 56 7.25 -6.97 2.75
CA ALA A 56 6.73 -7.80 3.83
C ALA A 56 5.20 -7.75 3.98
N THR A 57 4.56 -6.65 3.57
CA THR A 57 3.18 -6.34 3.97
C THR A 57 2.20 -6.34 2.80
N ALA A 58 2.63 -5.83 1.64
CA ALA A 58 1.79 -5.73 0.45
C ALA A 58 1.84 -7.04 -0.35
N ASP A 59 0.70 -7.42 -0.92
CA ASP A 59 0.63 -8.55 -1.85
C ASP A 59 1.18 -8.12 -3.23
N ARG A 60 0.98 -6.85 -3.60
CA ARG A 60 1.53 -6.23 -4.83
C ARG A 60 1.88 -4.77 -4.55
N PHE A 61 2.92 -4.24 -5.17
CA PHE A 61 3.27 -2.83 -5.06
C PHE A 61 4.06 -2.36 -6.29
N GLY A 62 4.09 -1.04 -6.49
CA GLY A 62 4.84 -0.41 -7.57
C GLY A 62 4.75 1.10 -7.50
N HIS A 63 5.20 1.75 -8.56
CA HIS A 63 5.07 3.20 -8.71
C HIS A 63 4.67 3.53 -10.14
N ILE A 64 3.96 4.65 -10.30
CA ILE A 64 3.62 5.26 -11.59
C ILE A 64 4.45 6.52 -11.70
N VAL A 65 5.23 6.65 -12.77
CA VAL A 65 5.96 7.88 -13.09
C VAL A 65 5.13 8.68 -14.08
N ALA A 66 4.76 9.91 -13.71
CA ALA A 66 4.07 10.87 -14.56
C ALA A 66 4.88 12.17 -14.66
N PRO A 67 4.60 13.05 -15.65
CA PRO A 67 5.33 14.30 -15.82
C PRO A 67 5.23 15.27 -14.63
N ASP A 68 4.16 15.17 -13.83
CA ASP A 68 3.87 16.01 -12.67
C ASP A 68 4.29 15.38 -11.34
N GLY A 69 4.88 14.18 -11.37
CA GLY A 69 5.37 13.50 -10.18
C GLY A 69 5.25 11.98 -10.28
N SER A 70 5.78 11.29 -9.28
CA SER A 70 5.60 9.85 -9.15
C SER A 70 4.58 9.52 -8.07
N THR A 71 3.81 8.46 -8.25
CA THR A 71 2.85 7.97 -7.26
C THR A 71 3.19 6.53 -6.89
N LEU A 72 3.42 6.26 -5.60
CA LEU A 72 3.53 4.91 -5.05
C LEU A 72 2.13 4.30 -4.98
N TRP A 73 2.03 2.99 -5.25
CA TRP A 73 0.85 2.21 -4.95
C TRP A 73 1.24 0.87 -4.30
N ALA A 74 0.44 0.45 -3.33
CA ALA A 74 0.57 -0.83 -2.64
C ALA A 74 -0.82 -1.46 -2.46
N GLU A 75 -0.93 -2.75 -2.68
CA GLU A 75 -2.19 -3.50 -2.63
C GLU A 75 -2.13 -4.63 -1.63
N VAL A 76 -3.26 -4.84 -0.97
CA VAL A 76 -3.52 -5.95 -0.06
C VAL A 76 -4.76 -6.68 -0.54
N ASP A 77 -4.63 -7.97 -0.80
CA ASP A 77 -5.74 -8.82 -1.20
C ASP A 77 -6.70 -9.01 -0.01
N ARG A 78 -7.98 -8.83 -0.32
CA ARG A 78 -9.07 -9.24 0.57
C ARG A 78 -9.28 -10.72 0.32
N ALA A 79 -9.44 -11.51 1.38
CA ALA A 79 -9.79 -12.92 1.24
C ALA A 79 -10.96 -13.05 0.24
N PRO A 80 -10.93 -14.04 -0.67
CA PRO A 80 -11.99 -14.20 -1.65
C PRO A 80 -13.31 -14.26 -0.90
N VAL A 81 -14.30 -13.51 -1.38
CA VAL A 81 -15.67 -13.64 -0.89
C VAL A 81 -16.11 -15.04 -1.27
N THR A 82 -15.91 -16.02 -0.39
CA THR A 82 -16.51 -17.34 -0.51
C THR A 82 -18.01 -17.11 -0.46
N ARG A 83 -18.65 -17.03 -1.64
CA ARG A 83 -20.08 -17.26 -1.76
C ARG A 83 -20.28 -18.69 -1.28
N LYS A 84 -20.79 -18.88 -0.06
CA LYS A 84 -21.28 -20.18 0.39
C LYS A 84 -22.24 -20.67 -0.69
N GLY A 85 -21.85 -21.71 -1.42
CA GLY A 85 -22.77 -22.43 -2.29
C GLY A 85 -23.96 -22.87 -1.44
N HIS A 86 -25.16 -22.49 -1.86
CA HIS A 86 -26.36 -23.22 -1.48
C HIS A 86 -26.20 -24.62 -2.09
N SER A 87 -26.05 -25.62 -1.23
CA SER A 87 -26.44 -27.00 -1.52
C SER A 87 -27.87 -27.19 -1.03
#